data_AF-A0AAD9BJH4-F1
#
_entry.id   AF-A0AAD9BJH4-F1
#
_cell.length_a   1.000
_cell.length_b   1.000
_cell.length_c   1.000
_cell.angle_alpha   90.00
_cell.angle_beta   90.00
_cell.angle_gamma   90.00
#
_symmetry.space_group_name_H-M   'P 1'
#
loop_
_entity.id
_entity.type
_entity.pdbx_description
1 polymer ?
#
loop_
_entity_poly.entity_id
_entity_poly.type
_entity_poly.pdbx_seq_one_letter_code
_entity_poly.pdbx_strand_id
1 'polypeptide(L)'
;MEGVKQGTLYPSSTVKQIVKRLNELYKSSVASCRSLSTRLERFFSRKHRLMDQISSITAERLLFSHTVQMVQTAALDEMFHQGEASVLRYHKALLLMEGLSQLLTEQEDILRVSKCKECIERRLTALQSGLCV
;
A
#
# COMPACT_ATOMS: atom_id res chain seq x y z
N MET A 1 -14.45 -25.98 -18.85
CA MET A 1 -15.32 -25.23 -17.91
C MET A 1 -16.31 -26.20 -17.27
N GLU A 2 -15.91 -26.93 -16.22
CA GLU A 2 -16.74 -27.97 -15.57
C GLU A 2 -17.31 -27.54 -14.20
N GLY A 3 -17.39 -26.23 -13.92
CA GLY A 3 -17.68 -25.71 -12.58
C GLY A 3 -19.16 -25.42 -12.27
N VAL A 4 -20.08 -25.61 -13.22
CA VAL A 4 -21.50 -25.23 -13.06
C VAL A 4 -22.39 -26.44 -13.32
N LYS A 5 -22.26 -27.50 -12.53
CA LYS A 5 -23.10 -28.70 -12.71
C LYS A 5 -24.12 -28.98 -11.59
N GLN A 6 -24.19 -28.20 -10.50
CA GLN A 6 -25.16 -28.47 -9.42
C GLN A 6 -25.70 -27.24 -8.66
N GLY A 7 -25.62 -26.03 -9.22
CA GLY A 7 -26.05 -24.81 -8.52
C GLY A 7 -25.12 -24.37 -7.36
N THR A 8 -24.04 -25.12 -7.13
CA THR A 8 -23.01 -24.79 -6.14
C THR A 8 -21.73 -24.35 -6.84
N LEU A 9 -21.26 -23.14 -6.55
CA LEU A 9 -19.97 -22.64 -7.02
C LEU A 9 -18.86 -23.11 -6.07
N TYR A 10 -17.85 -23.78 -6.63
CA TYR A 10 -16.65 -24.16 -5.89
C TYR A 10 -15.51 -23.17 -6.17
N PRO A 11 -14.68 -22.84 -5.16
CA PRO A 11 -13.49 -22.03 -5.40
C PRO A 11 -12.56 -22.71 -6.42
N SER A 12 -12.14 -21.97 -7.44
CA SER A 12 -11.15 -22.45 -8.40
C SER A 12 -9.81 -22.75 -7.71
N SER A 13 -8.95 -23.52 -8.37
CA SER A 13 -7.57 -23.74 -7.90
C SER A 13 -6.83 -22.42 -7.66
N THR A 14 -7.00 -21.44 -8.55
CA THR A 14 -6.44 -20.10 -8.41
C THR A 14 -6.94 -19.40 -7.15
N VAL A 15 -8.25 -19.40 -6.90
CA VAL A 15 -8.81 -18.77 -5.68
C VAL A 15 -8.29 -19.46 -4.43
N LYS A 16 -8.23 -20.80 -4.42
CA LYS A 16 -7.67 -21.56 -3.28
C LYS A 16 -6.21 -21.19 -3.01
N GLN A 17 -5.39 -21.05 -4.05
CA GLN A 17 -3.98 -20.65 -3.92
C GLN A 17 -3.83 -19.22 -3.40
N ILE A 18 -4.62 -18.28 -3.90
CA ILE A 18 -4.62 -16.89 -3.44
C ILE A 18 -5.01 -16.82 -1.96
N VAL A 19 -6.09 -17.49 -1.55
CA VAL A 19 -6.55 -17.50 -0.15
C VAL A 19 -5.49 -18.13 0.75
N LYS A 20 -4.85 -19.23 0.32
CA LYS A 20 -3.74 -19.84 1.06
C LYS A 20 -2.59 -18.85 1.25
N ARG A 21 -2.19 -18.15 0.19
CA ARG A 21 -1.12 -17.15 0.23
C ARG A 21 -1.46 -15.98 1.15
N LEU A 22 -2.69 -15.48 1.09
CA LEU A 22 -3.16 -14.41 1.98
C LEU A 22 -3.10 -14.84 3.45
N ASN A 23 -3.49 -16.08 3.76
CA ASN A 23 -3.40 -16.62 5.12
C ASN A 23 -1.95 -16.76 5.60
N GLU A 24 -1.02 -17.19 4.74
CA GLU A 24 0.41 -17.24 5.06
C GLU A 24 0.97 -15.84 5.36
N LEU A 25 0.63 -14.85 4.53
CA LEU A 25 1.03 -13.46 4.73
C LEU A 25 0.45 -12.89 6.03
N TYR A 26 -0.83 -13.13 6.30
CA TYR A 26 -1.47 -12.72 7.56
C TYR A 26 -0.74 -13.29 8.78
N LYS A 27 -0.46 -14.60 8.80
CA LYS A 27 0.26 -15.25 9.90
C LYS A 27 1.66 -14.67 10.09
N SER A 28 2.39 -14.44 9.00
CA SER A 28 3.72 -13.83 9.02
C SER A 28 3.70 -12.38 9.56
N SER A 29 2.73 -11.58 9.13
CA SER A 29 2.53 -10.22 9.63
C SER A 29 2.20 -10.20 11.12
N VAL A 30 1.28 -11.06 11.59
CA VAL A 30 0.94 -11.17 13.01
C VAL A 30 2.16 -11.56 13.86
N ALA A 31 2.95 -12.54 13.40
CA ALA A 31 4.17 -12.94 14.10
C ALA A 31 5.19 -11.78 14.18
N SER A 32 5.36 -11.04 13.09
CA SER A 32 6.26 -9.87 13.02
C SER A 32 5.80 -8.75 13.95
N CYS A 33 4.49 -8.42 13.96
CA CYS A 33 3.92 -7.43 14.87
C CYS A 33 4.14 -7.82 16.33
N ARG A 34 3.85 -9.07 16.71
CA ARG A 34 4.07 -9.56 18.09
C ARG A 34 5.54 -9.43 18.50
N SER A 35 6.46 -9.85 17.63
CA SER A 35 7.91 -9.74 17.89
C SER A 35 8.35 -8.29 18.07
N LEU A 36 7.85 -7.38 17.22
CA LEU A 36 8.14 -5.96 17.31
C LEU A 36 7.56 -5.36 18.60
N SER A 37 6.30 -5.65 18.95
CA SER A 37 5.67 -5.18 20.18
C SER A 37 6.46 -5.59 21.41
N THR A 38 6.86 -6.86 21.53
CA THR A 38 7.69 -7.32 22.66
C THR A 38 9.04 -6.61 22.72
N ARG A 39 9.66 -6.32 21.57
CA ARG A 39 10.93 -5.55 21.53
C ARG A 39 10.71 -4.10 21.97
N LEU A 40 9.62 -3.48 21.53
CA LEU A 40 9.25 -2.11 21.90
C LEU A 40 8.93 -2.01 23.39
N GLU A 41 8.15 -2.93 23.95
CA GLU A 41 7.87 -3.00 25.39
C GLU A 41 9.17 -3.02 26.21
N ARG A 42 10.09 -3.94 25.89
CA ARG A 42 11.41 -4.00 26.57
C ARG A 42 12.23 -2.72 26.40
N PHE A 43 12.17 -2.10 25.23
CA PHE A 43 12.89 -0.87 24.94
C PHE A 43 12.33 0.31 25.76
N PHE A 44 11.01 0.47 25.79
CA PHE A 44 10.35 1.56 26.51
C PHE A 44 10.41 1.38 28.02
N SER A 45 10.42 0.15 28.54
CA SER A 45 10.70 -0.09 29.98
C SER A 45 12.05 0.48 30.42
N ARG A 46 13.02 0.63 29.50
CA ARG A 46 14.34 1.21 29.80
C ARG A 46 14.45 2.71 29.47
N LYS A 47 13.56 3.25 28.63
CA LYS A 47 13.64 4.61 28.07
C LYS A 47 12.27 5.28 27.96
N HIS A 48 11.56 5.38 29.10
CA HIS A 48 10.18 5.86 29.15
C HIS A 48 9.96 7.26 28.54
N ARG A 49 10.95 8.17 28.62
CA ARG A 49 10.87 9.53 28.03
C ARG A 49 10.83 9.54 26.49
N LEU A 50 11.22 8.46 25.81
CA LEU A 50 11.16 8.39 24.35
C LEU A 50 9.77 8.07 23.83
N MET A 51 8.89 7.50 24.67
CA MET A 51 7.55 7.12 24.26
C MET A 51 6.71 8.35 23.89
N ASP A 52 6.88 9.44 24.64
CA ASP A 52 6.18 10.72 24.41
C ASP A 52 6.53 11.32 23.04
N GLN A 53 7.77 11.16 22.56
CA GLN A 53 8.21 11.67 21.25
C GLN A 53 7.67 10.84 20.07
N ILE A 54 7.41 9.54 20.28
CA ILE A 54 6.96 8.61 19.24
C ILE A 54 5.44 8.65 19.04
N SER A 55 4.69 9.20 20.01
CA SER A 55 3.22 9.34 19.97
C SER A 55 2.66 10.07 18.74
N SER A 56 3.50 10.80 18.00
CA SER A 56 3.13 11.53 16.78
C SER A 56 3.16 10.70 15.49
N ILE A 57 3.62 9.44 15.55
CA ILE A 57 3.73 8.56 14.38
C ILE A 57 2.44 7.78 14.20
N THR A 58 1.68 8.10 13.15
CA THR A 58 0.46 7.38 12.76
C THR A 58 0.70 6.52 11.51
N ALA A 59 -0.07 5.44 11.37
CA ALA A 59 0.06 4.55 10.21
C ALA A 59 -0.28 5.27 8.90
N GLU A 60 -1.29 6.13 8.95
CA GLU A 60 -1.77 6.97 7.86
C GLU A 60 -0.66 7.89 7.35
N ARG A 61 0.03 8.58 8.27
CA ARG A 61 1.13 9.48 7.93
C ARG A 61 2.33 8.73 7.35
N LEU A 62 2.64 7.54 7.87
CA LEU A 62 3.69 6.68 7.32
C LEU A 62 3.34 6.21 5.90
N LEU A 63 2.11 5.74 5.69
CA LEU A 63 1.61 5.30 4.39
C LEU A 63 1.63 6.43 3.37
N PHE A 64 1.12 7.61 3.74
CA PHE A 64 1.12 8.78 2.86
C PHE A 64 2.54 9.18 2.46
N SER A 65 3.43 9.34 3.45
CA SER A 65 4.83 9.78 3.21
C SER A 65 5.57 8.81 2.30
N HIS A 66 5.46 7.51 2.57
CA HIS A 66 6.07 6.48 1.73
C HIS A 66 5.49 6.46 0.31
N THR A 67 4.18 6.68 0.18
CA THR A 67 3.53 6.72 -1.14
C THR A 67 3.97 7.94 -1.95
N VAL A 68 4.12 9.11 -1.33
CA VAL A 68 4.69 10.30 -1.98
C VAL A 68 6.12 10.03 -2.45
N GLN A 69 6.96 9.41 -1.61
CA GLN A 69 8.33 9.02 -2.00
C GLN A 69 8.33 8.01 -3.17
N MET A 70 7.38 7.09 -3.19
CA MET A 70 7.22 6.13 -4.29
C MET A 70 6.86 6.81 -5.61
N VAL A 71 5.96 7.80 -5.57
CA VAL A 71 5.59 8.63 -6.73
C VAL A 71 6.77 9.45 -7.23
N GLN A 72 7.57 10.03 -6.33
CA GLN A 72 8.78 10.76 -6.69
C GLN A 72 9.83 9.84 -7.32
N THR A 73 10.00 8.63 -6.77
CA THR A 73 10.89 7.62 -7.34
C THR A 73 10.43 7.19 -8.72
N ALA A 74 9.12 6.96 -8.90
CA ALA A 74 8.54 6.62 -10.20
C ALA A 74 8.83 7.70 -11.25
N ALA A 75 8.69 8.98 -10.89
CA ALA A 75 9.01 10.08 -11.80
C ALA A 75 10.51 10.11 -12.19
N LEU A 76 11.41 9.77 -11.27
CA LEU A 76 12.83 9.62 -11.59
C LEU A 76 13.06 8.45 -12.54
N ASP A 77 12.42 7.31 -12.30
CA ASP A 77 12.51 6.14 -13.19
C ASP A 77 12.08 6.52 -14.62
N GLU A 78 11.06 7.37 -14.78
CA GLU A 78 10.67 7.91 -16.09
C GLU A 78 11.77 8.76 -16.72
N MET A 79 12.35 9.70 -15.95
CA MET A 79 13.46 10.54 -16.43
C MET A 79 14.64 9.71 -16.91
N PHE A 80 14.90 8.56 -16.28
CA PHE A 80 15.97 7.63 -16.64
C PHE A 80 15.52 6.48 -17.57
N HIS A 81 14.35 6.61 -18.21
CA HIS A 81 13.85 5.73 -19.27
C HIS A 81 13.55 4.29 -18.81
N GLN A 82 13.19 4.11 -17.54
CA GLN A 82 12.75 2.85 -16.94
C GLN A 82 11.20 2.78 -16.87
N GLY A 83 10.55 2.90 -18.04
CA GLY A 83 9.10 3.08 -18.16
C GLY A 83 8.24 1.97 -17.54
N GLU A 84 8.62 0.70 -17.65
CA GLU A 84 7.84 -0.40 -17.03
C GLU A 84 7.89 -0.35 -15.50
N ALA A 85 9.06 -0.01 -14.96
CA ALA A 85 9.28 0.07 -13.52
C ALA A 85 8.55 1.28 -12.91
N SER A 86 8.51 2.41 -13.61
CA SER A 86 7.75 3.59 -13.19
C SER A 86 6.25 3.31 -13.18
N VAL A 87 5.71 2.68 -14.22
CA VAL A 87 4.28 2.33 -14.32
C VAL A 87 3.86 1.39 -13.19
N LEU A 88 4.68 0.37 -12.87
CA LEU A 88 4.39 -0.53 -11.75
C LEU A 88 4.38 0.21 -10.41
N ARG A 89 5.34 1.12 -10.19
CA ARG A 89 5.39 1.94 -8.97
C ARG A 89 4.19 2.88 -8.85
N TYR A 90 3.75 3.49 -9.95
CA TYR A 90 2.54 4.32 -9.96
C TYR A 90 1.28 3.52 -9.61
N HIS A 91 1.09 2.32 -10.17
CA HIS A 91 -0.05 1.46 -9.80
C HIS A 91 -0.03 1.08 -8.32
N LYS A 92 1.16 0.76 -7.78
CA LYS A 92 1.31 0.47 -6.36
C LYS A 92 1.01 1.69 -5.49
N ALA A 93 1.49 2.87 -5.89
CA ALA A 93 1.20 4.11 -5.19
C ALA A 93 -0.31 4.44 -5.20
N LEU A 94 -0.97 4.20 -6.33
CA LEU A 94 -2.41 4.37 -6.47
C LEU A 94 -3.18 3.48 -5.48
N LEU A 95 -2.85 2.19 -5.44
CA LEU A 95 -3.46 1.24 -4.51
C LEU A 95 -3.29 1.66 -3.04
N LEU A 96 -2.12 2.19 -2.68
CA LEU A 96 -1.86 2.68 -1.32
C LEU A 96 -2.68 3.94 -1.00
N MET A 97 -2.81 4.89 -1.93
CA MET A 97 -3.65 6.07 -1.74
C MET A 97 -5.14 5.71 -1.62
N GLU A 98 -5.61 4.73 -2.41
CA GLU A 98 -6.99 4.23 -2.31
C GLU A 98 -7.26 3.60 -0.94
N GLY A 99 -6.38 2.69 -0.50
CA GLY A 99 -6.49 2.10 0.84
C GLY A 99 -6.45 3.16 1.94
N LEU A 100 -5.56 4.14 1.82
CA LEU A 100 -5.45 5.24 2.78
C LEU A 100 -6.74 6.08 2.82
N SER A 101 -7.34 6.39 1.67
CA SER A 101 -8.58 7.18 1.62
C SER A 101 -9.75 6.54 2.38
N GLN A 102 -9.75 5.20 2.51
CA GLN A 102 -10.76 4.45 3.26
C GLN A 102 -10.51 4.46 4.78
N LEU A 103 -9.29 4.79 5.21
CA LEU A 103 -8.90 4.84 6.62
C LEU A 103 -8.99 6.24 7.22
N LEU A 104 -8.96 7.27 6.38
CA LEU A 104 -9.00 8.67 6.81
C LEU A 104 -10.42 9.10 7.20
N THR A 105 -10.50 9.89 8.28
CA THR A 105 -11.74 10.50 8.76
C THR A 105 -11.78 12.01 8.56
N GLU A 106 -10.60 12.66 8.53
CA GLU A 106 -10.48 14.11 8.40
C GLU A 106 -10.65 14.55 6.95
N GLN A 107 -11.60 15.45 6.71
CA GLN A 107 -11.98 15.88 5.36
C GLN A 107 -10.81 16.52 4.58
N GLU A 108 -9.95 17.27 5.27
CA GLU A 108 -8.79 17.91 4.65
C GLU A 108 -7.78 16.87 4.14
N ASP A 109 -7.54 15.81 4.91
CA ASP A 109 -6.61 14.75 4.53
C ASP A 109 -7.18 13.88 3.42
N ILE A 110 -8.50 13.60 3.44
CA ILE A 110 -9.19 12.94 2.33
C ILE A 110 -9.00 13.72 1.03
N LEU A 111 -9.13 15.06 1.07
CA LEU A 111 -8.92 15.91 -0.10
C LEU A 111 -7.47 15.88 -0.59
N ARG A 112 -6.49 15.92 0.32
CA ARG A 112 -5.07 15.82 -0.03
C ARG A 112 -4.73 14.48 -0.70
N VAL A 113 -5.22 13.37 -0.15
CA VAL A 113 -5.02 12.03 -0.73
C VAL A 113 -5.73 11.92 -2.08
N SER A 114 -6.96 12.41 -2.19
CA SER A 114 -7.72 12.40 -3.45
C SER A 114 -7.01 13.17 -4.56
N LYS A 115 -6.45 14.33 -4.24
CA LYS A 115 -5.66 15.12 -5.21
C LYS A 115 -4.41 14.37 -5.67
N CYS A 116 -3.70 13.72 -4.75
CA CYS A 116 -2.53 12.92 -5.10
C CYS A 116 -2.92 11.72 -5.99
N LYS A 117 -4.02 11.03 -5.65
CA LYS A 117 -4.59 9.93 -6.42
C LYS A 117 -4.86 10.37 -7.87
N GLU A 118 -5.58 11.48 -8.06
CA GLU A 118 -5.91 12.01 -9.38
C GLU A 118 -4.65 12.36 -10.20
N CYS A 119 -3.63 12.93 -9.56
CA CYS A 119 -2.35 13.19 -10.23
C CYS A 119 -1.68 11.90 -10.74
N ILE A 120 -1.71 10.83 -9.95
CA ILE A 120 -1.13 9.53 -10.34
C ILE A 120 -1.93 8.92 -11.50
N GLU A 121 -3.26 8.95 -11.44
CA GLU A 121 -4.14 8.43 -12.49
C GLU A 121 -3.90 9.14 -13.83
N ARG A 122 -3.88 10.48 -13.80
CA ARG A 122 -3.59 11.28 -15.00
C ARG A 122 -2.23 10.94 -15.59
N ARG A 123 -1.21 10.72 -14.75
CA ARG A 123 0.13 10.34 -15.25
C ARG A 123 0.11 8.95 -15.88
N LEU A 124 -0.55 7.98 -15.24
CA LEU A 124 -0.70 6.63 -15.79
C LEU A 124 -1.42 6.63 -17.14
N THR A 125 -2.49 7.41 -17.29
CA THR A 125 -3.19 7.56 -18.58
C THR A 125 -2.28 8.18 -19.66
N ALA A 126 -1.49 9.19 -19.32
CA ALA A 126 -0.53 9.80 -20.25
C ALA A 126 0.55 8.80 -20.70
N LEU A 127 1.03 7.94 -19.79
CA LEU A 127 2.01 6.91 -20.11
C LEU A 127 1.42 5.81 -21.00
N GLN A 128 0.20 5.37 -20.73
CA GLN A 128 -0.49 4.35 -21.54
C GLN A 128 -0.83 4.82 -22.95
N SER A 129 -1.12 6.11 -23.13
CA SER A 129 -1.44 6.70 -24.43
C SER A 129 -0.22 6.99 -25.30
N GLY A 130 1.00 6.75 -24.81
CA GLY A 130 2.23 7.04 -25.55
C GLY A 130 2.50 8.53 -25.78
N LEU A 131 1.75 9.42 -25.12
CA LEU A 131 1.90 10.88 -25.22
C LEU A 131 3.18 11.41 -24.55
N CYS A 132 4.03 10.52 -24.01
CA CYS A 132 5.22 10.83 -23.24
C CYS A 132 6.40 9.90 -23.60
N VAL A 133 6.73 9.81 -24.89
CA VAL A 133 8.04 9.34 -25.37
C VAL A 133 8.73 10.51 -26.08
#